data_AF-A0A811JUT0-F1
#
_entry.id   AF-A0A811JUT0-F1
#
_cell.length_a   1.000
_cell.length_b   1.000
_cell.length_c   1.000
_cell.angle_alpha   90.00
_cell.angle_beta   90.00
_cell.angle_gamma   90.00
#
_symmetry.space_group_name_H-M   'P 1'
#
loop_
_entity.id
_entity.type
_entity.pdbx_description
1 polymer ?
#
loop_
_entity_poly.entity_id
_entity_poly.type
_entity_poly.pdbx_seq_one_letter_code
_entity_poly.pdbx_strand_id
1 'polypeptide(L)'
;MSSQDVANHYNAIPNKTTEDRRASKIIHLRNYNNWMKSMLIARFIKRLNKKGIERPAVLDLCCGKGGDLSKWKVSNIKEIVMTDVAAVSVEHAKDRYKETVDRMRNERRDPFTAQFVVADAGKERLADKYEPKDRKFDLASCMFALHYQFANEQRARKMIENITERLTPGGYFIGILTDPDQIINLVRNKGANNKYKNEVCSVTFENFDVHKEDSEIPLFGAQLYFSLEEVVNCPEYFAKFSLLKQMMTENGMELVYTKPLNEGYKDFIKKGDHFRLFKRMNALEAFGRKEMCESDWHKKEYSDAYSYLNEHGDQEYVGTLSKSEWEVISMYRVFAFKKTDPNEKKEVDEPEVSEDEEFDSSDKKRRNPDDYDHGKRQRNY
;
A
#
# COMPACT_ATOMS: atom_id res chain seq x y z
N MET A 1 -19.65 -14.29 3.87
CA MET A 1 -19.21 -13.56 5.08
C MET A 1 -19.55 -12.07 4.93
N SER A 2 -19.93 -11.37 6.00
CA SER A 2 -20.35 -9.96 5.97
C SER A 2 -19.19 -9.01 6.23
N SER A 3 -19.29 -7.74 5.83
CA SER A 3 -18.31 -6.69 6.15
C SER A 3 -18.06 -6.55 7.66
N GLN A 4 -19.05 -6.94 8.48
CA GLN A 4 -18.95 -6.95 9.93
C GLN A 4 -17.96 -8.00 10.43
N ASP A 5 -17.86 -9.15 9.77
CA ASP A 5 -16.92 -10.20 10.19
C ASP A 5 -15.47 -9.77 9.93
N VAL A 6 -15.23 -9.12 8.79
CA VAL A 6 -13.93 -8.49 8.47
C VAL A 6 -13.61 -7.38 9.48
N ALA A 7 -14.58 -6.53 9.81
CA ALA A 7 -14.43 -5.49 10.82
C ALA A 7 -14.08 -6.07 12.20
N ASN A 8 -14.79 -7.11 12.62
CA ASN A 8 -14.57 -7.78 13.90
C ASN A 8 -13.17 -8.38 13.99
N HIS A 9 -12.68 -9.00 12.90
CA HIS A 9 -11.32 -9.53 12.84
C HIS A 9 -10.28 -8.42 13.07
N TYR A 10 -10.33 -7.32 12.31
CA TYR A 10 -9.36 -6.22 12.46
C TYR A 10 -9.44 -5.51 13.81
N ASN A 11 -10.64 -5.45 14.41
CA ASN A 11 -10.82 -4.91 15.76
C ASN A 11 -10.21 -5.81 16.83
N ALA A 12 -10.27 -7.14 16.64
CA ALA A 12 -9.71 -8.10 17.59
C ALA A 12 -8.17 -8.13 17.59
N ILE A 13 -7.51 -7.68 16.51
CA ILE A 13 -6.04 -7.59 16.46
C ILE A 13 -5.57 -6.48 17.43
N PRO A 14 -4.80 -6.79 18.49
CA PRO A 14 -4.34 -5.80 19.44
C PRO A 14 -3.37 -4.80 18.81
N ASN A 15 -3.30 -3.58 19.37
CA ASN A 15 -2.28 -2.62 18.99
C ASN A 15 -0.92 -3.09 19.51
N LYS A 16 -0.12 -3.69 18.64
CA LYS A 16 1.28 -4.04 18.94
C LYS A 16 2.12 -2.78 19.15
N THR A 17 2.94 -2.78 20.19
CA THR A 17 3.94 -1.73 20.45
C THR A 17 5.03 -1.72 19.37
N THR A 18 5.88 -0.69 19.35
CA THR A 18 7.03 -0.64 18.43
C THR A 18 8.01 -1.81 18.68
N GLU A 19 8.15 -2.24 19.93
CA GLU A 19 9.02 -3.36 20.32
C GLU A 19 8.43 -4.70 19.87
N ASP A 20 7.13 -4.92 20.09
CA ASP A 20 6.42 -6.13 19.61
C ASP A 20 6.49 -6.27 18.08
N ARG A 21 6.53 -5.15 17.37
CA ARG A 21 6.67 -5.15 15.90
C ARG A 21 8.08 -5.52 15.46
N ARG A 22 9.11 -5.13 16.21
CA ARG A 22 10.51 -5.48 15.90
C ARG A 22 10.78 -6.97 16.08
N ALA A 23 10.03 -7.65 16.94
CA ALA A 23 10.10 -9.10 17.13
C ALA A 23 9.25 -9.91 16.12
N SER A 24 8.54 -9.25 15.19
CA SER A 24 7.67 -9.92 14.22
C SER A 24 8.50 -10.62 13.14
N LYS A 25 8.17 -11.88 12.85
CA LYS A 25 8.79 -12.64 11.75
C LYS A 25 8.61 -12.01 10.37
N ILE A 26 7.60 -11.15 10.21
CA ILE A 26 7.26 -10.49 8.94
C ILE A 26 7.56 -8.99 8.98
N ILE A 27 8.50 -8.56 9.84
CA ILE A 27 8.83 -7.14 9.99
C ILE A 27 9.31 -6.53 8.67
N HIS A 28 10.12 -7.25 7.90
CA HIS A 28 10.63 -6.76 6.62
C HIS A 28 9.53 -6.69 5.56
N LEU A 29 8.65 -7.69 5.47
CA LEU A 29 7.42 -7.61 4.66
C LEU A 29 6.55 -6.38 5.02
N ARG A 30 6.33 -6.12 6.31
CA ARG A 30 5.57 -4.92 6.77
C ARG A 30 6.28 -3.62 6.38
N ASN A 31 7.61 -3.58 6.48
CA ASN A 31 8.40 -2.41 6.11
C ASN A 31 8.37 -2.18 4.60
N TYR A 32 8.52 -3.24 3.80
CA TYR A 32 8.40 -3.22 2.34
C TYR A 32 7.04 -2.69 1.90
N ASN A 33 5.95 -3.26 2.44
CA ASN A 33 4.59 -2.80 2.14
C ASN A 33 4.39 -1.32 2.49
N ASN A 34 4.90 -0.87 3.64
CA ASN A 34 4.83 0.54 4.01
C ASN A 34 5.67 1.45 3.10
N TRP A 35 6.83 0.98 2.66
CA TRP A 35 7.67 1.72 1.73
C TRP A 35 6.99 1.84 0.36
N MET A 36 6.48 0.73 -0.19
CA MET A 36 5.73 0.72 -1.45
C MET A 36 4.53 1.68 -1.42
N LYS A 37 3.75 1.67 -0.33
CA LYS A 37 2.66 2.65 -0.13
C LYS A 37 3.18 4.10 -0.13
N SER A 38 4.29 4.36 0.54
CA SER A 38 4.90 5.70 0.59
C SER A 38 5.35 6.16 -0.80
N MET A 39 5.94 5.27 -1.60
CA MET A 39 6.39 5.58 -2.95
C MET A 39 5.23 5.80 -3.91
N LEU A 40 4.21 4.94 -3.87
CA LEU A 40 3.01 5.09 -4.67
C LEU A 40 2.30 6.43 -4.38
N ILE A 41 2.08 6.75 -3.11
CA ILE A 41 1.48 8.02 -2.68
C ILE A 41 2.35 9.20 -3.18
N ALA A 42 3.66 9.18 -2.92
CA ALA A 42 4.55 10.27 -3.31
C ALA A 42 4.57 10.50 -4.83
N ARG A 43 4.56 9.43 -5.64
CA ARG A 43 4.53 9.52 -7.11
C ARG A 43 3.29 10.27 -7.60
N PHE A 44 2.11 9.90 -7.11
CA PHE A 44 0.86 10.51 -7.61
C PHE A 44 0.58 11.88 -7.01
N ILE A 45 1.04 12.16 -5.79
CA ILE A 45 1.08 13.53 -5.26
C ILE A 45 1.99 14.40 -6.14
N LYS A 46 3.20 13.95 -6.49
CA LYS A 46 4.10 14.69 -7.40
C LYS A 46 3.44 14.98 -8.75
N ARG A 47 2.71 14.02 -9.32
CA ARG A 47 1.96 14.23 -10.58
C ARG A 47 0.85 15.28 -10.43
N LEU A 48 0.14 15.32 -9.30
CA LEU A 48 -0.84 16.37 -9.01
C LEU A 48 -0.18 17.74 -8.82
N ASN A 49 0.94 17.81 -8.10
CA ASN A 49 1.70 19.04 -7.90
C ASN A 49 2.21 19.63 -9.22
N LYS A 50 2.69 18.79 -10.17
CA LYS A 50 3.07 19.23 -11.52
C LYS A 50 1.91 19.87 -12.30
N LYS A 51 0.67 19.55 -11.96
CA LYS A 51 -0.55 20.15 -12.52
C LYS A 51 -1.04 21.38 -11.75
N GLY A 52 -0.24 21.89 -10.80
CA GLY A 52 -0.59 23.06 -9.98
C GLY A 52 -1.43 22.75 -8.72
N ILE A 53 -1.68 21.48 -8.40
CA ILE A 53 -2.39 21.10 -7.18
C ILE A 53 -1.36 20.89 -6.06
N GLU A 54 -0.98 21.97 -5.37
CA GLU A 54 0.11 21.94 -4.37
C GLU A 54 -0.21 21.14 -3.11
N ARG A 55 -1.47 21.19 -2.66
CA ARG A 55 -1.97 20.48 -1.46
C ARG A 55 -3.26 19.73 -1.81
N PRO A 56 -3.16 18.51 -2.35
CA PRO A 56 -4.33 17.74 -2.79
C PRO A 56 -5.33 17.44 -1.66
N ALA A 57 -6.62 17.34 -2.00
CA ALA A 57 -7.65 16.76 -1.14
C ALA A 57 -7.73 15.23 -1.34
N VAL A 58 -7.76 14.46 -0.25
CA VAL A 58 -7.61 13.00 -0.30
C VAL A 58 -8.85 12.27 0.25
N LEU A 59 -9.26 11.19 -0.41
CA LEU A 59 -10.16 10.18 0.12
C LEU A 59 -9.36 8.90 0.41
N ASP A 60 -9.30 8.48 1.67
CA ASP A 60 -8.60 7.27 2.11
C ASP A 60 -9.62 6.20 2.53
N LEU A 61 -9.87 5.25 1.62
CA LEU A 61 -10.85 4.18 1.75
C LEU A 61 -10.28 2.98 2.48
N CYS A 62 -11.06 2.44 3.42
CA CYS A 62 -10.67 1.34 4.29
C CYS A 62 -9.38 1.68 5.07
N CYS A 63 -9.40 2.86 5.70
CA CYS A 63 -8.21 3.44 6.31
C CYS A 63 -7.67 2.66 7.52
N GLY A 64 -8.45 1.69 8.02
CA GLY A 64 -8.17 0.95 9.24
C GLY A 64 -7.86 1.88 10.40
N LYS A 65 -6.83 1.54 11.18
CA LYS A 65 -6.38 2.31 12.34
C LYS A 65 -5.52 3.54 11.97
N GLY A 66 -5.56 4.02 10.72
CA GLY A 66 -4.80 5.19 10.26
C GLY A 66 -3.30 4.96 10.09
N GLY A 67 -2.89 3.81 9.54
CA GLY A 67 -1.48 3.47 9.32
C GLY A 67 -0.75 4.32 8.27
N ASP A 68 -1.49 5.08 7.46
CA ASP A 68 -0.97 5.91 6.37
C ASP A 68 -0.96 7.41 6.69
N LEU A 69 -1.43 7.83 7.89
CA LEU A 69 -1.42 9.23 8.34
C LEU A 69 -0.05 9.92 8.26
N SER A 70 1.02 9.20 8.61
CA SER A 70 2.38 9.74 8.50
C SER A 70 2.81 10.00 7.04
N LYS A 71 2.29 9.20 6.11
CA LYS A 71 2.54 9.36 4.66
C LYS A 71 1.80 10.60 4.16
N TRP A 72 0.54 10.76 4.54
CA TRP A 72 -0.26 11.94 4.24
C TRP A 72 0.33 13.24 4.81
N LYS A 73 0.86 13.20 6.04
CA LYS A 73 1.65 14.31 6.62
C LYS A 73 2.87 14.67 5.76
N VAL A 74 3.63 13.68 5.32
CA VAL A 74 4.84 13.90 4.49
C VAL A 74 4.46 14.48 3.13
N SER A 75 3.36 14.02 2.54
CA SER A 75 2.83 14.47 1.26
C SER A 75 2.18 15.87 1.28
N ASN A 76 2.12 16.53 2.43
CA ASN A 76 1.65 17.91 2.57
C ASN A 76 0.23 18.18 2.00
N ILE A 77 -0.69 17.22 2.18
CA ILE A 77 -2.07 17.35 1.70
C ILE A 77 -2.82 18.50 2.39
N LYS A 78 -3.96 18.93 1.82
CA LYS A 78 -4.80 19.97 2.42
C LYS A 78 -5.78 19.38 3.42
N GLU A 79 -6.47 18.33 3.00
CA GLU A 79 -7.53 17.70 3.77
C GLU A 79 -7.68 16.23 3.39
N ILE A 80 -8.23 15.43 4.31
CA ILE A 80 -8.48 14.01 4.11
C ILE A 80 -9.85 13.60 4.64
N VAL A 81 -10.54 12.73 3.90
CA VAL A 81 -11.64 11.93 4.42
C VAL A 81 -11.14 10.51 4.61
N MET A 82 -11.19 10.00 5.83
CA MET A 82 -10.79 8.63 6.17
C MET A 82 -12.04 7.82 6.49
N THR A 83 -12.26 6.73 5.75
CA THR A 83 -13.45 5.90 5.91
C THR A 83 -13.09 4.44 6.17
N ASP A 84 -13.82 3.80 7.07
CA ASP A 84 -13.70 2.37 7.32
C ASP A 84 -15.04 1.82 7.83
N VAL A 85 -15.27 0.51 7.63
CA VAL A 85 -16.47 -0.16 8.15
C VAL A 85 -16.37 -0.38 9.67
N ALA A 86 -15.17 -0.48 10.21
CA ALA A 86 -14.93 -0.75 11.62
C ALA A 86 -14.85 0.54 12.45
N ALA A 87 -15.90 0.87 13.19
CA ALA A 87 -15.97 2.07 14.04
C ALA A 87 -14.78 2.21 15.01
N VAL A 88 -14.35 1.12 15.63
CA VAL A 88 -13.19 1.08 16.54
C VAL A 88 -11.89 1.43 15.81
N SER A 89 -11.74 0.98 14.56
CA SER A 89 -10.57 1.32 13.75
C SER A 89 -10.57 2.81 13.37
N VAL A 90 -11.73 3.36 13.04
CA VAL A 90 -11.89 4.80 12.78
C VAL A 90 -11.55 5.65 14.01
N GLU A 91 -11.98 5.25 15.21
CA GLU A 91 -11.62 5.99 16.44
C GLU A 91 -10.10 5.94 16.70
N HIS A 92 -9.45 4.80 16.51
CA HIS A 92 -7.99 4.72 16.59
C HIS A 92 -7.28 5.60 15.54
N ALA A 93 -7.83 5.69 14.32
CA ALA A 93 -7.30 6.58 13.29
C ALA A 93 -7.43 8.05 13.71
N LYS A 94 -8.55 8.42 14.33
CA LYS A 94 -8.79 9.76 14.87
C LYS A 94 -7.81 10.13 15.98
N ASP A 95 -7.51 9.20 16.88
CA ASP A 95 -6.50 9.44 17.94
C ASP A 95 -5.09 9.61 17.37
N ARG A 96 -4.67 8.76 16.43
CA ARG A 96 -3.38 8.94 15.71
C ARG A 96 -3.31 10.24 14.93
N TYR A 97 -4.43 10.70 14.39
CA TYR A 97 -4.48 11.97 13.70
C TYR A 97 -4.24 13.14 14.65
N LYS A 98 -4.81 13.13 15.86
CA LYS A 98 -4.51 14.15 16.90
C LYS A 98 -3.02 14.21 17.20
N GLU A 99 -2.38 13.06 17.43
CA GLU A 99 -0.92 12.97 17.65
C GLU A 99 -0.12 13.50 16.45
N THR A 100 -0.60 13.24 15.23
CA THR A 100 0.03 13.72 13.99
C THR A 100 -0.05 15.24 13.88
N VAL A 101 -1.22 15.82 14.19
CA VAL A 101 -1.46 17.27 14.21
C VAL A 101 -0.59 17.96 15.24
N ASP A 102 -0.52 17.44 16.46
CA ASP A 102 0.31 18.02 17.53
C ASP A 102 1.80 18.03 17.13
N ARG A 103 2.27 16.96 16.50
CA ARG A 103 3.63 16.90 15.95
C ARG A 103 3.85 17.91 14.83
N MET A 104 2.89 18.08 13.93
CA MET A 104 2.98 19.09 12.85
C MET A 104 3.05 20.51 13.41
N ARG A 105 2.24 20.82 14.43
CA ARG A 105 2.26 22.12 15.12
C ARG A 105 3.62 22.38 15.79
N ASN A 106 4.17 21.38 16.47
CA ASN A 106 5.51 21.47 17.06
C ASN A 106 6.61 21.69 16.01
N GLU A 107 6.45 21.12 14.81
CA GLU A 107 7.32 21.35 13.65
C GLU A 107 7.05 22.68 12.93
N ARG A 108 6.12 23.51 13.42
CA ARG A 108 5.65 24.77 12.79
C ARG A 108 5.12 24.56 11.36
N ARG A 109 4.48 23.41 11.11
CA ARG A 109 3.80 23.09 9.87
C ARG A 109 2.29 23.30 10.01
N ASP A 110 1.66 23.77 8.95
CA ASP A 110 0.20 23.86 8.87
C ASP A 110 -0.41 22.44 8.76
N PRO A 111 -1.20 21.98 9.74
CA PRO A 111 -1.82 20.65 9.68
C PRO A 111 -2.87 20.53 8.59
N PHE A 112 -3.00 19.35 8.00
CA PHE A 112 -4.16 19.04 7.15
C PHE A 112 -5.39 18.78 8.02
N THR A 113 -6.59 19.08 7.52
CA THR A 113 -7.86 18.75 8.21
C THR A 113 -8.28 17.32 7.91
N ALA A 114 -9.01 16.68 8.83
CA ALA A 114 -9.49 15.32 8.64
C ALA A 114 -10.97 15.18 9.02
N GLN A 115 -11.72 14.46 8.18
CA GLN A 115 -13.05 13.94 8.48
C GLN A 115 -12.99 12.41 8.59
N PHE A 116 -13.66 11.85 9.58
CA PHE A 116 -13.70 10.42 9.85
C PHE A 116 -15.11 9.88 9.62
N VAL A 117 -15.26 8.86 8.78
CA VAL A 117 -16.55 8.31 8.39
C VAL A 117 -16.58 6.80 8.68
N VAL A 118 -17.54 6.36 9.48
CA VAL A 118 -17.83 4.94 9.65
C VAL A 118 -18.89 4.55 8.62
N ALA A 119 -18.51 3.69 7.66
CA ALA A 119 -19.40 3.25 6.59
C ALA A 119 -18.91 1.97 5.92
N ASP A 120 -19.84 1.12 5.48
CA ASP A 120 -19.57 0.06 4.53
C ASP A 120 -19.57 0.64 3.12
N ALA A 121 -18.39 0.99 2.60
CA ALA A 121 -18.20 1.58 1.28
C ALA A 121 -18.66 0.68 0.10
N GLY A 122 -18.92 -0.61 0.35
CA GLY A 122 -19.54 -1.52 -0.62
C GLY A 122 -21.07 -1.56 -0.55
N LYS A 123 -21.72 -0.81 0.34
CA LYS A 123 -23.20 -0.76 0.44
C LYS A 123 -23.73 0.67 0.47
N GLU A 124 -23.05 1.52 1.21
CA GLU A 124 -23.49 2.88 1.49
C GLU A 124 -22.85 3.85 0.49
N ARG A 125 -23.58 4.90 0.12
CA ARG A 125 -23.02 6.00 -0.68
C ARG A 125 -22.32 6.98 0.26
N LEU A 126 -21.00 7.13 0.10
CA LEU A 126 -20.17 7.92 1.00
C LEU A 126 -20.39 9.43 0.82
N ALA A 127 -20.78 9.88 -0.38
CA ALA A 127 -21.09 11.28 -0.65
C ALA A 127 -22.15 11.86 0.30
N ASP A 128 -23.10 11.04 0.74
CA ASP A 128 -24.16 11.44 1.67
C ASP A 128 -23.65 11.61 3.11
N LYS A 129 -22.41 11.17 3.40
CA LYS A 129 -21.77 11.23 4.72
C LYS A 129 -20.67 12.29 4.83
N TYR A 130 -20.22 12.85 3.72
CA TYR A 130 -19.20 13.91 3.72
C TYR A 130 -19.76 15.21 4.31
N GLU A 131 -18.83 16.05 4.76
CA GLU A 131 -19.10 17.43 5.17
C GLU A 131 -18.00 18.34 4.61
N PRO A 132 -18.29 19.26 3.67
CA PRO A 132 -19.60 19.47 3.05
C PRO A 132 -20.01 18.33 2.11
N LYS A 133 -21.30 18.24 1.78
CA LYS A 133 -21.89 17.18 0.92
C LYS A 133 -21.37 17.20 -0.51
N ASP A 134 -20.87 18.34 -0.98
CA ASP A 134 -20.33 18.53 -2.32
C ASP A 134 -18.82 18.32 -2.41
N ARG A 135 -18.18 17.89 -1.31
CA ARG A 135 -16.74 17.63 -1.21
C ARG A 135 -16.21 16.80 -2.38
N LYS A 136 -15.06 17.23 -2.90
CA LYS A 136 -14.33 16.60 -4.01
C LYS A 136 -12.93 16.21 -3.57
N PHE A 137 -12.31 15.31 -4.31
CA PHE A 137 -10.97 14.78 -4.03
C PHE A 137 -10.13 14.81 -5.29
N ASP A 138 -8.84 15.07 -5.12
CA ASP A 138 -7.85 14.98 -6.20
C ASP A 138 -7.18 13.62 -6.23
N LEU A 139 -7.20 12.92 -5.09
CA LEU A 139 -6.64 11.58 -4.92
C LEU A 139 -7.57 10.71 -4.08
N ALA A 140 -7.93 9.53 -4.58
CA ALA A 140 -8.52 8.45 -3.81
C ALA A 140 -7.49 7.33 -3.59
N SER A 141 -7.49 6.74 -2.40
CA SER A 141 -6.57 5.71 -1.92
C SER A 141 -7.36 4.51 -1.44
N CYS A 142 -7.00 3.29 -1.85
CA CYS A 142 -7.49 2.06 -1.24
C CYS A 142 -6.38 1.01 -1.18
N MET A 143 -5.79 0.81 0.00
CA MET A 143 -4.62 -0.03 0.20
C MET A 143 -5.01 -1.37 0.83
N PHE A 144 -4.78 -2.48 0.13
CA PHE A 144 -5.03 -3.84 0.61
C PHE A 144 -6.47 -4.11 1.05
N ALA A 145 -7.47 -3.48 0.42
CA ALA A 145 -8.87 -3.64 0.84
C ALA A 145 -9.91 -3.71 -0.27
N LEU A 146 -9.55 -3.39 -1.52
CA LEU A 146 -10.53 -3.36 -2.62
C LEU A 146 -11.12 -4.75 -2.91
N HIS A 147 -10.30 -5.80 -2.78
CA HIS A 147 -10.68 -7.19 -3.06
C HIS A 147 -11.83 -7.70 -2.15
N TYR A 148 -11.99 -7.17 -0.94
CA TYR A 148 -13.14 -7.50 -0.08
C TYR A 148 -14.50 -7.14 -0.70
N GLN A 149 -14.51 -6.17 -1.62
CA GLN A 149 -15.75 -5.71 -2.27
C GLN A 149 -16.18 -6.62 -3.44
N PHE A 150 -15.30 -7.51 -3.90
CA PHE A 150 -15.60 -8.46 -4.97
C PHE A 150 -16.36 -9.71 -4.48
N ALA A 151 -16.84 -9.69 -3.24
CA ALA A 151 -17.77 -10.70 -2.71
C ALA A 151 -19.02 -10.87 -3.57
N ASN A 152 -19.49 -9.78 -4.18
CA ASN A 152 -20.52 -9.79 -5.22
C ASN A 152 -20.41 -8.52 -6.07
N GLU A 153 -21.08 -8.53 -7.22
CA GLU A 153 -21.05 -7.42 -8.18
C GLU A 153 -21.60 -6.11 -7.60
N GLN A 154 -22.70 -6.15 -6.84
CA GLN A 154 -23.33 -4.95 -6.28
C GLN A 154 -22.36 -4.18 -5.37
N ARG A 155 -21.61 -4.91 -4.53
CA ARG A 155 -20.60 -4.32 -3.64
C ARG A 155 -19.44 -3.71 -4.40
N ALA A 156 -18.91 -4.43 -5.40
CA ALA A 156 -17.83 -3.93 -6.24
C ALA A 156 -18.24 -2.66 -6.98
N ARG A 157 -19.44 -2.64 -7.58
CA ARG A 157 -19.98 -1.46 -8.27
C ARG A 157 -20.17 -0.29 -7.32
N LYS A 158 -20.74 -0.50 -6.13
CA LYS A 158 -20.92 0.57 -5.13
C LYS A 158 -19.58 1.14 -4.65
N MET A 159 -18.58 0.30 -4.45
CA MET A 159 -17.23 0.76 -4.10
C MET A 159 -16.62 1.62 -5.22
N ILE A 160 -16.73 1.18 -6.48
CA ILE A 160 -16.22 1.93 -7.64
C ILE A 160 -16.96 3.27 -7.81
N GLU A 161 -18.28 3.30 -7.62
CA GLU A 161 -19.06 4.54 -7.58
C GLU A 161 -18.51 5.50 -6.51
N ASN A 162 -18.32 5.03 -5.28
CA ASN A 162 -17.77 5.83 -4.19
C ASN A 162 -16.35 6.36 -4.48
N ILE A 163 -15.50 5.57 -5.16
CA ILE A 163 -14.16 5.98 -5.58
C ILE A 163 -14.24 7.10 -6.63
N THR A 164 -15.16 7.00 -7.58
CA THR A 164 -15.13 7.77 -8.83
C THR A 164 -16.09 8.96 -8.88
N GLU A 165 -17.13 8.99 -8.02
CA GLU A 165 -18.17 10.02 -8.02
C GLU A 165 -17.62 11.41 -7.66
N ARG A 166 -16.73 11.46 -6.65
CA ARG A 166 -16.19 12.72 -6.11
C ARG A 166 -14.74 12.98 -6.46
N LEU A 167 -14.15 12.15 -7.32
CA LEU A 167 -12.81 12.36 -7.84
C LEU A 167 -12.86 13.42 -8.95
N THR A 168 -12.02 14.46 -8.84
CA THR A 168 -11.95 15.54 -9.83
C THR A 168 -11.40 15.03 -11.17
N PRO A 169 -11.81 15.61 -12.31
CA PRO A 169 -11.17 15.34 -13.60
C PRO A 169 -9.65 15.52 -13.51
N GLY A 170 -8.90 14.56 -14.04
CA GLY A 170 -7.44 14.53 -13.95
C GLY A 170 -6.88 14.06 -12.59
N GLY A 171 -7.73 13.85 -11.58
CA GLY A 171 -7.40 13.23 -10.30
C GLY A 171 -7.13 11.73 -10.41
N TYR A 172 -6.58 11.13 -9.35
CA TYR A 172 -6.10 9.75 -9.39
C TYR A 172 -6.79 8.86 -8.35
N PHE A 173 -6.99 7.59 -8.70
CA PHE A 173 -7.27 6.51 -7.76
C PHE A 173 -6.07 5.57 -7.71
N ILE A 174 -5.46 5.41 -6.54
CA ILE A 174 -4.31 4.54 -6.32
C ILE A 174 -4.67 3.40 -5.37
N GLY A 175 -4.03 2.25 -5.55
CA GLY A 175 -4.25 1.13 -4.64
C GLY A 175 -3.23 0.01 -4.75
N ILE A 176 -3.33 -0.87 -3.77
CA ILE A 176 -2.65 -2.17 -3.76
C ILE A 176 -3.74 -3.21 -3.58
N LEU A 177 -3.80 -4.20 -4.47
CA LEU A 177 -4.76 -5.29 -4.38
C LEU A 177 -4.09 -6.64 -4.61
N THR A 178 -4.78 -7.71 -4.25
CA THR A 178 -4.37 -9.07 -4.58
C THR A 178 -4.37 -9.28 -6.09
N ASP A 179 -3.48 -10.13 -6.57
CA ASP A 179 -3.35 -10.52 -7.96
C ASP A 179 -3.81 -11.98 -8.11
N PRO A 180 -5.09 -12.22 -8.48
CA PRO A 180 -5.62 -13.57 -8.59
C PRO A 180 -4.80 -14.48 -9.49
N ASP A 181 -4.25 -13.97 -10.59
CA ASP A 181 -3.49 -14.76 -11.55
C ASP A 181 -2.19 -15.28 -10.89
N GLN A 182 -1.51 -14.43 -10.11
CA GLN A 182 -0.32 -14.83 -9.35
C GLN A 182 -0.66 -15.82 -8.24
N ILE A 183 -1.77 -15.62 -7.53
CA ILE A 183 -2.21 -16.54 -6.46
C ILE A 183 -2.57 -17.91 -7.05
N ILE A 184 -3.32 -17.95 -8.15
CA ILE A 184 -3.67 -19.18 -8.86
C ILE A 184 -2.40 -19.90 -9.30
N ASN A 185 -1.46 -19.19 -9.96
CA ASN A 185 -0.20 -19.77 -10.41
C ASN A 185 0.61 -20.34 -9.24
N LEU A 186 0.65 -19.63 -8.10
CA LEU A 186 1.34 -20.11 -6.92
C LEU A 186 0.73 -21.41 -6.38
N VAL A 187 -0.60 -21.48 -6.25
CA VAL A 187 -1.28 -22.66 -5.71
C VAL A 187 -1.24 -23.82 -6.70
N ARG A 188 -1.37 -23.58 -8.00
CA ARG A 188 -1.25 -24.63 -9.03
C ARG A 188 0.15 -25.27 -9.05
N ASN A 189 1.20 -24.46 -8.87
CA ASN A 189 2.58 -24.93 -9.02
C ASN A 189 3.23 -25.42 -7.71
N LYS A 190 2.85 -24.83 -6.57
CA LYS A 190 3.48 -25.12 -5.27
C LYS A 190 2.50 -25.60 -4.20
N GLY A 191 1.20 -25.60 -4.50
CA GLY A 191 0.15 -26.06 -3.61
C GLY A 191 -0.31 -27.49 -3.89
N ALA A 192 -1.27 -27.95 -3.09
CA ALA A 192 -1.97 -29.22 -3.28
C ALA A 192 -3.38 -29.10 -2.70
N ASN A 193 -4.36 -29.80 -3.30
CA ASN A 193 -5.74 -29.85 -2.83
C ASN A 193 -6.36 -28.46 -2.59
N ASN A 194 -6.20 -27.53 -3.53
CA ASN A 194 -6.71 -26.15 -3.41
C ASN A 194 -6.14 -25.37 -2.21
N LYS A 195 -4.95 -25.76 -1.74
CA LYS A 195 -4.26 -25.15 -0.60
C LYS A 195 -2.81 -24.89 -0.90
N TYR A 196 -2.29 -23.82 -0.34
CA TYR A 196 -0.88 -23.48 -0.34
C TYR A 196 -0.49 -22.91 1.02
N LYS A 197 0.71 -23.21 1.49
CA LYS A 197 1.24 -22.70 2.76
C LYS A 197 2.76 -22.61 2.69
N ASN A 198 3.31 -21.52 3.22
CA ASN A 198 4.73 -21.37 3.50
C ASN A 198 4.95 -20.99 4.99
N GLU A 199 6.13 -20.47 5.33
CA GLU A 199 6.48 -20.16 6.72
C GLU A 199 5.64 -19.02 7.32
N VAL A 200 5.14 -18.09 6.50
CA VAL A 200 4.47 -16.86 6.97
C VAL A 200 3.02 -16.74 6.53
N CYS A 201 2.59 -17.46 5.50
CA CYS A 201 1.22 -17.37 4.97
C CYS A 201 0.60 -18.72 4.60
N SER A 202 -0.72 -18.74 4.49
CA SER A 202 -1.47 -19.83 3.87
C SER A 202 -2.66 -19.31 3.06
N VAL A 203 -2.93 -19.98 1.95
CA VAL A 203 -4.07 -19.74 1.05
C VAL A 203 -4.89 -21.01 0.96
N THR A 204 -6.20 -20.91 1.08
CA THR A 204 -7.14 -22.02 0.88
C THR A 204 -8.35 -21.57 0.07
N PHE A 205 -8.71 -22.34 -0.94
CA PHE A 205 -9.95 -22.13 -1.72
C PHE A 205 -11.01 -23.13 -1.28
N GLU A 206 -12.21 -22.64 -1.00
CA GLU A 206 -13.31 -23.48 -0.51
C GLU A 206 -14.45 -23.61 -1.52
N ASN A 207 -14.73 -22.56 -2.30
CA ASN A 207 -15.94 -22.49 -3.12
C ASN A 207 -15.71 -22.59 -4.63
N PHE A 208 -14.46 -22.78 -5.07
CA PHE A 208 -14.11 -23.13 -6.44
C PHE A 208 -12.80 -23.91 -6.46
N ASP A 209 -12.57 -24.64 -7.56
CA ASP A 209 -11.34 -25.38 -7.82
C ASP A 209 -10.39 -24.53 -8.67
N VAL A 210 -9.18 -24.27 -8.17
CA VAL A 210 -8.21 -23.43 -8.88
C VAL A 210 -7.56 -24.15 -10.04
N HIS A 211 -7.66 -25.48 -10.12
CA HIS A 211 -7.07 -26.25 -11.21
C HIS A 211 -7.95 -26.30 -12.46
N LYS A 212 -9.19 -25.80 -12.38
CA LYS A 212 -10.08 -25.60 -13.52
C LYS A 212 -9.64 -24.45 -14.41
N GLU A 213 -10.22 -24.35 -15.61
CA GLU A 213 -9.91 -23.26 -16.52
C GLU A 213 -10.28 -21.89 -15.94
N ASP A 214 -9.52 -20.86 -16.28
CA ASP A 214 -9.70 -19.51 -15.72
C ASP A 214 -11.07 -18.91 -16.06
N SER A 215 -11.70 -19.38 -17.15
CA SER A 215 -13.06 -19.04 -17.58
C SER A 215 -14.14 -19.60 -16.65
N GLU A 216 -13.85 -20.68 -15.91
CA GLU A 216 -14.75 -21.28 -14.92
C GLU A 216 -14.67 -20.60 -13.55
N ILE A 217 -13.61 -19.82 -13.30
CA ILE A 217 -13.45 -19.09 -12.03
C ILE A 217 -14.41 -17.89 -12.00
N PRO A 218 -15.35 -17.83 -11.02
CA PRO A 218 -16.33 -16.75 -10.93
C PRO A 218 -15.70 -15.36 -10.96
N LEU A 219 -16.33 -14.43 -11.68
CA LEU A 219 -15.92 -13.03 -11.73
C LEU A 219 -16.09 -12.30 -10.39
N PHE A 220 -17.11 -12.71 -9.63
CA PHE A 220 -17.40 -12.22 -8.28
C PHE A 220 -17.67 -13.40 -7.36
N GLY A 221 -17.38 -13.24 -6.07
CA GLY A 221 -17.64 -14.25 -5.05
C GLY A 221 -16.67 -15.43 -5.05
N ALA A 222 -15.67 -15.46 -5.93
CA ALA A 222 -14.56 -16.41 -5.87
C ALA A 222 -13.74 -16.16 -4.59
N GLN A 223 -13.97 -16.97 -3.56
CA GLN A 223 -13.50 -16.74 -2.19
C GLN A 223 -12.21 -17.52 -1.93
N LEU A 224 -11.28 -16.87 -1.24
CA LEU A 224 -10.11 -17.51 -0.64
C LEU A 224 -10.04 -17.18 0.85
N TYR A 225 -9.50 -18.08 1.64
CA TYR A 225 -9.05 -17.77 3.00
C TYR A 225 -7.56 -17.49 2.94
N PHE A 226 -7.21 -16.25 3.23
CA PHE A 226 -5.84 -15.79 3.33
C PHE A 226 -5.48 -15.63 4.80
N SER A 227 -4.43 -16.33 5.22
CA SER A 227 -3.81 -16.11 6.51
C SER A 227 -2.38 -15.62 6.31
N LEU A 228 -2.04 -14.54 7.00
CA LEU A 228 -0.69 -14.02 7.12
C LEU A 228 -0.41 -13.83 8.60
N GLU A 229 0.68 -14.43 9.08
CA GLU A 229 1.07 -14.45 10.48
C GLU A 229 0.98 -13.04 11.10
N GLU A 230 0.18 -12.89 12.17
CA GLU A 230 -0.03 -11.63 12.91
C GLU A 230 -0.70 -10.46 12.17
N VAL A 231 -1.21 -10.65 10.94
CA VAL A 231 -1.81 -9.56 10.15
C VAL A 231 -3.26 -9.82 9.81
N VAL A 232 -3.57 -10.98 9.25
CA VAL A 232 -4.90 -11.26 8.74
C VAL A 232 -5.20 -12.75 8.76
N ASN A 233 -6.44 -13.09 9.07
CA ASN A 233 -7.04 -14.39 8.86
C ASN A 233 -8.52 -14.18 8.54
N CYS A 234 -8.77 -13.71 7.32
CA CYS A 234 -10.10 -13.34 6.81
C CYS A 234 -10.32 -13.98 5.44
N PRO A 235 -11.58 -14.19 5.04
CA PRO A 235 -11.86 -14.45 3.65
C PRO A 235 -11.66 -13.18 2.83
N GLU A 236 -10.99 -13.38 1.71
CA GLU A 236 -10.84 -12.41 0.64
C GLU A 236 -11.58 -12.93 -0.60
N TYR A 237 -11.73 -12.07 -1.62
CA TYR A 237 -12.34 -12.46 -2.88
C TYR A 237 -11.43 -12.07 -4.03
N PHE A 238 -11.43 -12.86 -5.09
CA PHE A 238 -10.70 -12.49 -6.30
C PHE A 238 -11.29 -11.23 -6.92
N ALA A 239 -10.40 -10.26 -7.11
CA ALA A 239 -10.64 -9.08 -7.92
C ALA A 239 -9.77 -9.20 -9.18
N LYS A 240 -10.24 -9.96 -10.17
CA LYS A 240 -9.54 -10.11 -11.46
C LYS A 240 -9.22 -8.73 -12.01
N PHE A 241 -7.95 -8.44 -12.29
CA PHE A 241 -7.55 -7.06 -12.63
C PHE A 241 -8.14 -6.61 -13.96
N SER A 242 -8.34 -7.52 -14.91
CA SER A 242 -9.03 -7.26 -16.17
C SER A 242 -10.48 -6.77 -15.95
N LEU A 243 -11.21 -7.42 -15.04
CA LEU A 243 -12.55 -7.02 -14.64
C LEU A 243 -12.54 -5.66 -13.93
N LEU A 244 -11.64 -5.46 -12.96
CA LEU A 244 -11.48 -4.16 -12.30
C LEU A 244 -11.22 -3.04 -13.32
N LYS A 245 -10.28 -3.26 -14.25
CA LYS A 245 -9.96 -2.30 -15.32
C LYS A 245 -11.20 -1.96 -16.14
N GLN A 246 -11.96 -2.97 -16.57
CA GLN A 246 -13.20 -2.75 -17.32
C GLN A 246 -14.20 -1.91 -16.52
N MET A 247 -14.51 -2.30 -15.28
CA MET A 247 -15.47 -1.57 -14.44
C MET A 247 -15.03 -0.13 -14.16
N MET A 248 -13.72 0.10 -13.99
CA MET A 248 -13.17 1.45 -13.81
C MET A 248 -13.33 2.28 -15.09
N THR A 249 -13.03 1.70 -16.27
CA THR A 249 -13.23 2.37 -17.57
C THR A 249 -14.68 2.74 -17.83
N GLU A 250 -15.63 1.86 -17.49
CA GLU A 250 -17.08 2.16 -17.52
C GLU A 250 -17.45 3.39 -16.67
N ASN A 251 -16.64 3.74 -15.66
CA ASN A 251 -16.84 4.86 -14.74
C ASN A 251 -15.93 6.08 -15.04
N GLY A 252 -15.44 6.19 -16.28
CA GLY A 252 -14.63 7.32 -16.74
C GLY A 252 -13.25 7.35 -16.10
N MET A 253 -12.62 6.18 -15.96
CA MET A 253 -11.28 6.04 -15.40
C MET A 253 -10.35 5.33 -16.39
N GLU A 254 -9.14 5.84 -16.52
CA GLU A 254 -8.11 5.31 -17.38
C GLU A 254 -6.97 4.71 -16.55
N LEU A 255 -6.52 3.51 -16.90
CA LEU A 255 -5.38 2.89 -16.23
C LEU A 255 -4.07 3.59 -16.66
N VAL A 256 -3.35 4.16 -15.70
CA VAL A 256 -2.10 4.91 -15.97
C VAL A 256 -0.87 4.30 -15.31
N TYR A 257 -1.05 3.29 -14.46
CA TYR A 257 0.05 2.56 -13.83
C TYR A 257 -0.43 1.20 -13.33
N THR A 258 0.34 0.14 -13.56
CA THR A 258 0.16 -1.15 -12.88
C THR A 258 1.46 -1.92 -12.89
N LYS A 259 1.81 -2.56 -11.78
CA LYS A 259 2.91 -3.55 -11.71
C LYS A 259 2.62 -4.63 -10.66
N PRO A 260 3.12 -5.86 -10.86
CA PRO A 260 3.30 -6.80 -9.77
C PRO A 260 4.06 -6.13 -8.62
N LEU A 261 3.61 -6.31 -7.37
CA LEU A 261 4.17 -5.61 -6.22
C LEU A 261 5.65 -5.98 -6.01
N ASN A 262 6.03 -7.22 -6.30
CA ASN A 262 7.40 -7.72 -6.24
C ASN A 262 8.33 -7.06 -7.28
N GLU A 263 7.78 -6.40 -8.29
CA GLU A 263 8.54 -5.63 -9.27
C GLU A 263 8.39 -4.12 -9.08
N GLY A 264 7.38 -3.68 -8.33
CA GLY A 264 7.07 -2.26 -8.15
C GLY A 264 8.25 -1.47 -7.55
N TYR A 265 9.10 -2.11 -6.74
CA TYR A 265 10.30 -1.45 -6.21
C TYR A 265 11.25 -0.96 -7.30
N LYS A 266 11.31 -1.63 -8.47
CA LYS A 266 12.24 -1.30 -9.55
C LYS A 266 12.01 0.11 -10.09
N ASP A 267 10.78 0.61 -10.02
CA ASP A 267 10.43 1.96 -10.45
C ASP A 267 10.89 3.06 -9.47
N PHE A 268 11.16 2.67 -8.22
CA PHE A 268 11.44 3.59 -7.12
C PHE A 268 12.87 3.48 -6.57
N ILE A 269 13.55 2.35 -6.78
CA ILE A 269 14.96 2.17 -6.45
C ILE A 269 15.81 2.81 -7.56
N LYS A 270 15.93 4.14 -7.50
CA LYS A 270 17.00 4.91 -8.17
C LYS A 270 17.84 5.60 -7.09
N LYS A 271 19.13 5.88 -7.38
CA LYS A 271 20.00 6.64 -6.45
C LYS A 271 19.31 7.98 -6.13
N GLY A 272 19.02 8.24 -4.85
CA GLY A 272 18.28 9.43 -4.43
C GLY A 272 17.49 9.22 -3.14
N ASP A 273 16.52 10.09 -2.89
CA ASP A 273 15.76 10.11 -1.63
C ASP A 273 14.86 8.90 -1.43
N HIS A 274 14.32 8.32 -2.52
CA HIS A 274 13.53 7.09 -2.47
C HIS A 274 14.36 5.90 -1.96
N PHE A 275 15.62 5.78 -2.40
CA PHE A 275 16.55 4.77 -1.92
C PHE A 275 17.02 5.03 -0.48
N ARG A 276 17.22 6.31 -0.09
CA ARG A 276 17.52 6.66 1.30
C ARG A 276 16.38 6.28 2.23
N LEU A 277 15.13 6.53 1.82
CA LEU A 277 13.95 6.11 2.57
C LEU A 277 13.88 4.58 2.69
N PHE A 278 14.14 3.86 1.59
CA PHE A 278 14.17 2.41 1.56
C PHE A 278 15.11 1.83 2.61
N LYS A 279 16.34 2.37 2.69
CA LYS A 279 17.31 2.01 3.73
C LYS A 279 16.85 2.40 5.13
N ARG A 280 16.38 3.63 5.33
CA ARG A 280 15.92 4.12 6.65
C ARG A 280 14.76 3.31 7.21
N MET A 281 13.89 2.79 6.34
CA MET A 281 12.73 1.98 6.74
C MET A 281 13.08 0.51 6.98
N ASN A 282 14.32 0.07 6.72
CA ASN A 282 14.69 -1.35 6.71
C ASN A 282 13.67 -2.17 5.91
N ALA A 283 13.34 -1.66 4.71
CA ALA A 283 12.34 -2.25 3.83
C ALA A 283 12.78 -3.60 3.25
N LEU A 284 14.08 -3.87 3.25
CA LEU A 284 14.67 -5.18 3.07
C LEU A 284 15.51 -5.52 4.29
N GLU A 285 15.67 -6.80 4.54
CA GLU A 285 16.65 -7.36 5.43
C GLU A 285 18.05 -7.23 4.81
N ALA A 286 19.04 -6.89 5.64
CA ALA A 286 20.44 -6.91 5.23
C ALA A 286 20.99 -8.32 5.48
N PHE A 287 21.02 -9.14 4.44
CA PHE A 287 21.55 -10.50 4.50
C PHE A 287 23.05 -10.47 4.16
N GLY A 288 23.90 -10.97 5.06
CA GLY A 288 25.35 -10.94 4.91
C GLY A 288 26.00 -12.31 4.77
N ARG A 289 27.32 -12.30 4.56
CA ARG A 289 28.11 -13.53 4.46
C ARG A 289 28.20 -14.32 5.77
N LYS A 290 27.97 -13.69 6.93
CA LYS A 290 28.04 -14.37 8.24
C LYS A 290 26.81 -15.25 8.47
N GLU A 291 25.67 -14.77 7.97
CA GLU A 291 24.35 -15.39 8.01
C GLU A 291 24.29 -16.63 7.08
N MET A 292 25.25 -16.76 6.15
CA MET A 292 25.35 -17.91 5.23
C MET A 292 25.63 -19.26 5.93
N CYS A 293 26.03 -19.25 7.19
CA CYS A 293 26.41 -20.47 7.93
C CYS A 293 25.43 -20.82 9.05
N GLU A 294 24.32 -20.09 9.21
CA GLU A 294 23.52 -20.14 10.44
C GLU A 294 22.62 -21.37 10.56
N SER A 295 22.02 -21.86 9.45
CA SER A 295 21.15 -23.07 9.47
C SER A 295 20.71 -23.53 8.07
N ASP A 296 20.22 -24.76 7.95
CA ASP A 296 19.57 -25.26 6.72
C ASP A 296 18.28 -24.50 6.38
N TRP A 297 17.59 -23.97 7.39
CA TRP A 297 16.44 -23.08 7.18
C TRP A 297 16.86 -21.79 6.46
N HIS A 298 17.92 -21.12 6.92
CA HIS A 298 18.42 -19.89 6.27
C HIS A 298 18.86 -20.15 4.82
N LYS A 299 19.53 -21.29 4.57
CA LYS A 299 19.89 -21.67 3.19
C LYS A 299 18.67 -21.84 2.28
N LYS A 300 17.56 -22.36 2.81
CA LYS A 300 16.32 -22.56 2.05
C LYS A 300 15.59 -21.24 1.79
N GLU A 301 15.46 -20.38 2.79
CA GLU A 301 14.71 -19.12 2.68
C GLU A 301 15.48 -18.01 1.97
N TYR A 302 16.81 -18.08 1.93
CA TYR A 302 17.67 -17.05 1.33
C TYR A 302 18.54 -17.59 0.19
N SER A 303 18.17 -18.72 -0.42
CA SER A 303 18.97 -19.38 -1.48
C SER A 303 19.42 -18.43 -2.59
N ASP A 304 18.56 -17.50 -2.99
CA ASP A 304 18.86 -16.54 -4.06
C ASP A 304 19.89 -15.50 -3.62
N ALA A 305 19.82 -15.06 -2.36
CA ALA A 305 20.82 -14.16 -1.76
C ALA A 305 22.18 -14.85 -1.60
N TYR A 306 22.20 -16.14 -1.25
CA TYR A 306 23.43 -16.95 -1.24
C TYR A 306 24.07 -17.00 -2.63
N SER A 307 23.30 -17.35 -3.67
CA SER A 307 23.80 -17.40 -5.05
C SER A 307 24.35 -16.04 -5.48
N TYR A 308 23.61 -14.97 -5.20
CA TYR A 308 24.03 -13.61 -5.55
C TYR A 308 25.36 -13.22 -4.89
N LEU A 309 25.52 -13.44 -3.57
CA LEU A 309 26.77 -13.13 -2.86
C LEU A 309 27.94 -14.00 -3.34
N ASN A 310 27.70 -15.25 -3.74
CA ASN A 310 28.74 -16.11 -4.29
C ASN A 310 29.20 -15.64 -5.68
N GLU A 311 28.28 -15.17 -6.52
CA GLU A 311 28.58 -14.58 -7.82
C GLU A 311 29.26 -13.20 -7.71
N HIS A 312 28.95 -12.45 -6.64
CA HIS A 312 29.48 -11.10 -6.38
C HIS A 312 30.44 -11.11 -5.19
N GLY A 313 31.62 -11.74 -5.38
CA GLY A 313 32.65 -11.95 -4.34
C GLY A 313 33.03 -10.72 -3.51
N ASP A 314 32.98 -9.52 -4.11
CA ASP A 314 33.37 -8.28 -3.45
C ASP A 314 32.27 -7.69 -2.53
N GLN A 315 31.03 -8.16 -2.61
CA GLN A 315 29.95 -7.68 -1.74
C GLN A 315 29.89 -8.44 -0.42
N GLU A 316 29.76 -7.72 0.70
CA GLU A 316 29.65 -8.33 2.04
C GLU A 316 28.19 -8.58 2.43
N TYR A 317 27.25 -7.79 1.90
CA TYR A 317 25.82 -7.86 2.20
C TYR A 317 24.97 -7.61 0.96
N VAL A 318 23.77 -8.19 0.95
CA VAL A 318 22.71 -7.93 -0.02
C VAL A 318 21.40 -7.61 0.71
N GLY A 319 20.65 -6.64 0.19
CA GLY A 319 19.30 -6.38 0.68
C GLY A 319 18.31 -7.38 0.07
N THR A 320 17.57 -8.13 0.88
CA THR A 320 16.56 -9.08 0.40
C THR A 320 15.40 -9.23 1.40
N LEU A 321 14.43 -10.08 1.06
CA LEU A 321 13.46 -10.68 1.98
C LEU A 321 13.65 -12.19 1.96
N SER A 322 13.07 -12.88 2.94
CA SER A 322 12.94 -14.33 2.86
C SER A 322 12.11 -14.74 1.64
N LYS A 323 12.35 -15.94 1.12
CA LYS A 323 11.56 -16.54 0.05
C LYS A 323 10.07 -16.54 0.38
N SER A 324 9.70 -16.89 1.61
CA SER A 324 8.30 -16.92 2.04
C SER A 324 7.66 -15.53 2.01
N GLU A 325 8.37 -14.47 2.39
CA GLU A 325 7.89 -13.09 2.28
C GLU A 325 7.79 -12.62 0.81
N TRP A 326 8.75 -12.98 -0.04
CA TRP A 326 8.69 -12.67 -1.47
C TRP A 326 7.48 -13.32 -2.15
N GLU A 327 7.16 -14.56 -1.79
CA GLU A 327 5.96 -15.25 -2.28
C GLU A 327 4.69 -14.48 -1.88
N VAL A 328 4.61 -13.94 -0.65
CA VAL A 328 3.49 -13.08 -0.25
C VAL A 328 3.44 -11.80 -1.09
N ILE A 329 4.57 -11.12 -1.30
CA ILE A 329 4.60 -9.88 -2.08
C ILE A 329 4.15 -10.12 -3.52
N SER A 330 4.53 -11.25 -4.12
CA SER A 330 4.10 -11.61 -5.49
C SER A 330 2.60 -11.82 -5.64
N MET A 331 1.86 -12.04 -4.54
CA MET A 331 0.40 -12.16 -4.56
C MET A 331 -0.31 -10.81 -4.72
N TYR A 332 0.41 -9.69 -4.78
CA TYR A 332 -0.17 -8.36 -4.85
C TYR A 332 0.30 -7.59 -6.08
N ARG A 333 -0.47 -6.57 -6.45
CA ARG A 333 -0.12 -5.58 -7.46
C ARG A 333 -0.42 -4.17 -6.99
N VAL A 334 0.40 -3.24 -7.46
CA VAL A 334 0.18 -1.80 -7.34
C VAL A 334 -0.48 -1.31 -8.63
N PHE A 335 -1.37 -0.33 -8.51
CA PHE A 335 -2.00 0.27 -9.68
C PHE A 335 -2.41 1.72 -9.42
N ALA A 336 -2.67 2.44 -10.52
CA ALA A 336 -3.33 3.72 -10.49
C ALA A 336 -4.20 3.94 -11.71
N PHE A 337 -5.37 4.52 -11.48
CA PHE A 337 -6.25 5.02 -12.52
C PHE A 337 -6.33 6.56 -12.44
N LYS A 338 -6.52 7.22 -13.58
CA LYS A 338 -6.77 8.65 -13.71
C LYS A 338 -8.24 8.88 -14.07
N LYS A 339 -8.92 9.83 -13.45
CA LYS A 339 -10.25 10.27 -13.87
C LYS A 339 -10.13 10.98 -15.20
N THR A 340 -10.85 10.50 -16.22
CA THR A 340 -10.84 11.13 -17.54
C THR A 340 -11.44 12.52 -17.46
N ASP A 341 -10.79 13.50 -18.08
CA ASP A 341 -11.34 14.83 -18.26
C ASP A 341 -11.96 14.95 -19.66
N PRO A 342 -13.28 15.17 -19.79
CA PRO A 342 -13.93 15.34 -21.09
C PRO A 342 -13.36 16.50 -21.92
N ASN A 343 -12.69 17.47 -21.28
CA ASN A 343 -12.13 18.66 -21.92
C ASN A 343 -10.63 18.55 -22.19
N GLU A 344 -9.97 17.50 -21.72
CA GLU A 344 -8.55 17.28 -21.98
C GLU A 344 -8.39 16.83 -23.43
N LYS A 345 -7.74 17.67 -24.26
CA LYS A 345 -7.29 17.24 -25.58
C LYS A 345 -6.37 16.05 -25.35
N LYS A 346 -6.61 14.95 -26.06
CA LYS A 346 -5.65 13.84 -26.11
C LYS A 346 -4.36 14.38 -26.71
N GLU A 347 -3.46 14.85 -25.86
CA GLU A 347 -2.05 14.88 -26.22
C GLU A 347 -1.68 13.43 -26.52
N VAL A 348 -1.05 13.21 -27.67
CA VAL A 348 -0.49 11.90 -28.00
C VAL A 348 0.43 11.58 -26.85
N ASP A 349 0.11 10.54 -26.07
CA ASP A 349 1.01 10.04 -25.03
C ASP A 349 2.37 9.84 -25.70
N GLU A 350 3.32 10.71 -25.39
CA GLU A 350 4.72 10.35 -25.60
C GLU A 350 4.90 9.03 -24.85
N PRO A 351 5.46 7.99 -25.49
CA PRO A 351 5.72 6.73 -24.81
C PRO A 351 6.43 7.08 -23.51
N GLU A 352 6.01 6.52 -22.35
CA GLU A 352 6.60 6.80 -21.04
C GLU A 352 8.12 6.89 -21.20
N VAL A 353 8.64 8.11 -21.40
CA VAL A 353 10.05 8.37 -21.36
C VAL A 353 10.34 8.00 -19.92
N SER A 354 11.21 7.02 -19.73
CA SER A 354 11.74 6.73 -18.42
C SER A 354 12.00 8.08 -17.77
N GLU A 355 11.45 8.31 -16.56
CA GLU A 355 11.76 9.51 -15.76
C GLU A 355 13.25 9.40 -15.33
N ASP A 356 14.12 9.37 -16.32
CA ASP A 356 15.56 9.49 -16.33
C ASP A 356 15.77 10.96 -16.66
N GLU A 357 16.44 11.65 -15.74
CA GLU A 357 16.85 13.05 -15.87
C GLU A 357 15.74 14.09 -15.65
N GLU A 358 15.40 14.30 -14.38
CA GLU A 358 15.39 15.64 -13.75
C GLU A 358 15.05 15.48 -12.25
N PHE A 359 16.07 15.13 -11.47
CA PHE A 359 16.13 15.49 -10.07
C PHE A 359 17.13 16.64 -9.96
N ASP A 360 16.76 17.81 -10.48
CA ASP A 360 17.55 19.01 -10.27
C ASP A 360 17.49 19.39 -8.78
N SER A 361 18.68 19.71 -8.31
CA SER A 361 19.13 20.01 -6.96
C SER A 361 18.64 21.35 -6.40
N SER A 362 17.47 21.83 -6.80
CA SER A 362 16.92 23.12 -6.39
C SER A 362 16.02 23.04 -5.16
N ASP A 363 16.46 22.33 -4.11
CA ASP A 363 15.91 22.52 -2.75
C ASP A 363 17.00 22.52 -1.66
N LYS A 364 18.24 22.82 -2.05
CA LYS A 364 19.36 23.09 -1.11
C LYS A 364 19.36 24.54 -0.62
N LYS A 365 18.23 25.05 -0.12
CA LYS A 365 18.23 26.22 0.77
C LYS A 365 17.14 26.11 1.82
N ARG A 366 17.35 25.26 2.82
CA ARG A 366 17.06 25.58 4.23
C ARG A 366 17.63 24.52 5.17
N ARG A 367 18.58 25.00 5.99
CA ARG A 367 19.07 24.47 7.28
C ARG A 367 20.33 23.59 7.23
N ASN A 368 21.48 24.26 7.35
CA ASN A 368 22.71 23.71 7.94
C ASN A 368 22.43 23.29 9.40
N PRO A 369 22.88 22.12 9.85
CA PRO A 369 22.94 21.75 11.25
C PRO A 369 24.38 21.88 11.76
N ASP A 370 24.93 23.09 11.76
CA ASP A 370 26.24 23.38 12.40
C ASP A 370 26.17 24.82 12.92
N ASP A 371 25.59 24.98 14.10
CA ASP A 371 25.85 26.12 15.00
C ASP A 371 25.20 25.86 16.34
N TYR A 372 25.86 25.08 17.20
CA TYR A 372 25.75 25.17 18.66
C TYR A 372 27.00 24.55 19.29
N ASP A 373 28.09 25.31 19.34
CA ASP A 373 29.10 25.14 20.39
C ASP A 373 29.25 26.46 21.16
N HIS A 374 28.78 26.46 22.41
CA HIS A 374 29.56 26.81 23.60
C HIS A 374 28.64 27.08 24.78
N GLY A 375 28.72 26.19 25.77
CA GLY A 375 28.01 26.33 27.04
C GLY A 375 28.49 25.31 28.08
N LYS A 376 29.79 25.35 28.40
CA LYS A 376 30.41 24.65 29.54
C LYS A 376 29.51 24.71 30.79
N ARG A 377 29.26 23.58 31.43
CA ARG A 377 29.31 23.45 32.90
C ARG A 377 29.49 22.00 33.35
N GLN A 378 30.61 21.81 34.04
CA GLN A 378 31.05 20.64 34.78
C GLN A 378 30.07 20.21 35.88
N ARG A 379 30.06 18.91 36.19
CA ARG A 379 30.14 18.25 37.53
C ARG A 379 30.06 16.72 37.28
N ASN A 380 31.13 15.95 37.44
CA ASN A 380 31.54 15.22 38.67
C ASN A 380 30.30 14.61 39.37
N TYR A 381 30.05 13.31 39.39
CA TYR A 381 30.91 12.15 39.64
C TYR A 381 30.46 10.93 38.83
#